data_AF-A0A5B0I175-F1
#
_entry.id   AF-A0A5B0I175-F1
#
_cell.length_a   1.000
_cell.length_b   1.000
_cell.length_c   1.000
_cell.angle_alpha   90.00
_cell.angle_beta   90.00
_cell.angle_gamma   90.00
#
_symmetry.space_group_name_H-M   'P 1'
#
loop_
_entity.id
_entity.type
_entity.pdbx_description
1 polymer ?
#
loop_
_entity_poly.entity_id
_entity_poly.type
_entity_poly.pdbx_seq_one_letter_code
_entity_poly.pdbx_strand_id
1 'polypeptide(L)' 'MPDPVEPVTDYTDDGVPTFSYVRDRIEGRAATAAAAEELAGGDVHAAQAHDAFAERERRAAERLAEIRRSMEG' A
#
# COMPACT_ATOMS: atom_id res chain seq x y z
N MET A 1 -7.20 49.15 -21.20
CA MET A 1 -7.07 47.83 -21.86
C MET A 1 -7.05 46.81 -20.75
N PRO A 2 -7.88 45.75 -20.77
CA PRO A 2 -7.66 44.62 -19.86
C PRO A 2 -6.29 44.01 -20.18
N ASP A 3 -5.52 43.68 -19.14
CA ASP A 3 -4.21 43.06 -19.31
C ASP A 3 -4.36 41.68 -19.98
N PRO A 4 -3.40 41.29 -20.86
CA PRO A 4 -3.44 40.00 -21.51
C PRO A 4 -3.36 38.89 -20.46
N VAL A 5 -4.32 37.97 -20.51
CA VAL A 5 -4.30 36.75 -19.69
C VAL A 5 -3.19 35.86 -20.25
N GLU A 6 -2.07 35.78 -19.54
CA GLU A 6 -1.01 34.86 -19.90
C GLU A 6 -1.54 33.41 -19.85
N PRO A 7 -1.18 32.55 -20.83
CA PRO A 7 -1.57 31.16 -20.80
C PRO A 7 -1.00 30.52 -19.52
N VAL A 8 -1.85 29.83 -18.77
CA VAL A 8 -1.41 29.09 -17.58
C VAL A 8 -0.55 27.92 -18.05
N THR A 9 0.76 28.03 -17.89
CA THR A 9 1.74 27.00 -18.21
C THR A 9 2.08 26.17 -16.96
N ASP A 10 2.46 24.91 -17.16
CA ASP A 10 2.95 24.05 -16.08
C ASP A 10 4.33 24.47 -15.55
N TYR A 11 5.03 25.32 -16.29
CA TYR A 11 6.38 25.81 -16.00
C TYR A 11 6.45 27.33 -16.18
N THR A 12 7.17 28.02 -15.33
CA THR A 12 7.54 29.43 -15.53
C THR A 12 8.42 29.58 -16.78
N ASP A 13 8.58 30.81 -17.26
CA ASP A 13 9.42 31.11 -18.43
C ASP A 13 10.89 30.70 -18.25
N ASP A 14 11.38 30.67 -17.00
CA ASP A 14 12.71 30.17 -16.63
C ASP A 14 12.80 28.63 -16.62
N GLY A 15 11.72 27.93 -16.99
CA GLY A 15 11.63 26.47 -17.00
C GLY A 15 11.43 25.84 -15.62
N VAL A 16 11.01 26.61 -14.62
CA VAL A 16 10.77 26.10 -13.26
C VAL A 16 9.32 25.60 -13.16
N PRO A 17 9.05 24.39 -12.66
CA PRO A 17 7.68 23.91 -12.47
C PRO A 17 6.86 24.84 -11.58
N THR A 18 5.61 25.10 -11.94
CA THR A 18 4.69 25.86 -11.08
C THR A 18 4.29 25.02 -9.87
N PHE A 19 3.92 25.70 -8.78
CA PHE A 19 3.44 25.02 -7.57
C PHE A 19 2.23 24.12 -7.87
N SER A 20 1.28 24.59 -8.68
CA SER A 20 0.10 23.83 -9.09
C SER A 20 0.49 22.54 -9.80
N TYR A 21 1.41 22.61 -10.76
CA TYR A 21 1.88 21.42 -11.48
C TYR A 21 2.55 20.39 -10.57
N VAL A 22 3.38 20.85 -9.63
CA VAL A 22 4.02 19.95 -8.64
C VAL A 22 2.99 19.31 -7.72
N ARG A 23 2.04 20.09 -7.21
CA ARG A 23 0.95 19.59 -6.35
C ARG A 23 0.14 18.53 -7.08
N ASP A 24 -0.37 18.84 -8.26
CA ASP A 24 -1.23 17.93 -9.02
C ASP A 24 -0.48 16.63 -9.36
N ARG A 25 0.84 16.71 -9.61
CA ARG A 25 1.69 15.54 -9.83
C ARG A 25 1.88 14.69 -8.56
N ILE A 26 2.02 15.32 -7.40
CA ILE A 26 2.11 14.61 -6.10
C ILE A 26 0.78 13.93 -5.79
N GLU A 27 -0.34 14.64 -5.95
CA GLU A 27 -1.68 14.09 -5.73
C GLU A 27 -1.97 12.92 -6.65
N GLY A 28 -1.63 13.03 -7.94
CA GLY A 28 -1.77 11.92 -8.90
C GLY A 28 -0.96 10.68 -8.51
N ARG A 29 0.27 10.87 -8.01
CA ARG A 29 1.10 9.76 -7.49
C ARG A 29 0.50 9.15 -6.23
N ALA A 30 0.04 9.97 -5.29
CA ALA A 30 -0.57 9.50 -4.05
C ALA A 30 -1.84 8.69 -4.33
N ALA A 31 -2.72 9.18 -5.21
CA ALA A 31 -3.93 8.46 -5.62
C ALA A 31 -3.61 7.12 -6.29
N THR A 32 -2.58 7.08 -7.16
CA THR A 32 -2.14 5.84 -7.80
C THR A 32 -1.59 4.83 -6.79
N ALA A 33 -0.78 5.29 -5.84
CA ALA A 33 -0.23 4.43 -4.80
C ALA A 33 -1.34 3.84 -3.91
N ALA A 34 -2.30 4.65 -3.48
CA ALA A 34 -3.45 4.19 -2.70
C ALA A 34 -4.28 3.15 -3.47
N ALA A 35 -4.60 3.41 -4.75
CA ALA A 35 -5.33 2.46 -5.58
C ALA A 35 -4.56 1.14 -5.80
N ALA A 36 -3.23 1.22 -5.93
CA ALA A 36 -2.38 0.04 -6.04
C ALA A 36 -2.34 -0.78 -4.73
N GLU A 37 -2.31 -0.13 -3.58
CA GLU A 37 -2.38 -0.77 -2.26
C GLU A 37 -3.72 -1.47 -2.04
N GLU A 38 -4.83 -0.83 -2.42
CA GLU A 38 -6.16 -1.44 -2.42
C GLU A 38 -6.23 -2.68 -3.32
N LEU A 39 -5.69 -2.60 -4.54
CA LEU A 39 -5.68 -3.73 -5.48
C LEU A 39 -4.75 -4.86 -5.03
N ALA A 40 -3.62 -4.52 -4.41
CA ALA A 40 -2.71 -5.47 -3.79
C ALA A 40 -3.27 -6.04 -2.48
N GLY A 41 -4.54 -5.73 -2.15
CA GLY A 41 -5.31 -6.21 -1.00
C GLY A 41 -4.73 -5.82 0.36
N GLY A 42 -3.91 -4.77 0.41
CA GLY A 42 -3.39 -4.09 1.60
C GLY A 42 -3.27 -4.96 2.86
N ASP A 43 -3.97 -4.55 3.92
CA ASP A 43 -4.03 -5.22 5.23
C ASP A 43 -4.69 -6.61 5.18
N VAL A 44 -5.54 -6.88 4.18
CA VAL A 44 -6.24 -8.17 4.05
C VAL A 44 -5.27 -9.30 3.72
N HIS A 45 -4.31 -9.08 2.81
CA HIS A 45 -3.29 -10.11 2.55
C HIS A 45 -2.33 -10.30 3.73
N ALA A 46 -2.01 -9.24 4.47
CA ALA A 46 -1.23 -9.34 5.70
C ALA A 46 -1.98 -10.16 6.77
N ALA A 47 -3.26 -9.89 6.97
CA ALA A 47 -4.13 -10.64 7.86
C ALA A 47 -4.25 -12.11 7.45
N GLN A 48 -4.47 -12.40 6.15
CA GLN A 48 -4.52 -13.77 5.64
C GLN A 48 -3.21 -14.53 5.84
N ALA A 49 -2.06 -13.88 5.63
CA ALA A 49 -0.75 -14.49 5.87
C ALA A 49 -0.55 -14.81 7.36
N HIS A 50 -0.97 -13.90 8.24
CA HIS A 50 -0.92 -14.10 9.69
C HIS A 50 -1.85 -15.25 10.14
N ASP A 51 -3.08 -15.30 9.64
CA ASP A 51 -4.04 -16.37 9.96
C ASP A 51 -3.55 -17.74 9.49
N ALA A 52 -2.99 -17.80 8.28
CA ALA A 52 -2.40 -19.03 7.75
C ALA A 52 -1.20 -19.49 8.59
N PHE A 53 -0.39 -18.57 9.12
CA PHE A 53 0.70 -18.89 10.03
C PHE A 53 0.17 -19.42 11.37
N ALA A 54 -0.80 -18.73 11.97
CA ALA A 54 -1.41 -19.13 13.23
C ALA A 54 -2.07 -20.52 13.15
N GLU A 55 -2.74 -20.84 12.04
CA GLU A 55 -3.32 -22.18 11.81
C GLU A 55 -2.25 -23.28 11.72
N ARG A 56 -1.11 -23.00 11.07
CA ARG A 56 0.00 -23.96 11.01
C ARG A 56 0.60 -24.22 12.39
N GLU A 57 0.78 -23.16 13.19
CA GLU A 57 1.27 -23.26 14.57
C GLU A 57 0.32 -24.09 15.45
N ARG A 58 -1.00 -23.85 15.35
CA ARG A 58 -2.01 -24.64 16.07
C ARG A 58 -1.91 -26.13 15.73
N ARG A 59 -1.91 -26.46 14.43
CA ARG A 59 -1.79 -27.85 13.96
C ARG A 59 -0.49 -28.51 14.40
N ALA A 60 0.63 -27.78 14.35
CA ALA A 60 1.92 -28.27 14.81
C ALA A 60 1.88 -28.57 16.32
N ALA A 61 1.33 -27.66 17.13
CA ALA A 61 1.18 -27.84 18.57
C ALA A 61 0.29 -29.04 18.92
N GLU A 62 -0.85 -29.20 18.24
CA GLU A 62 -1.74 -30.36 18.41
C GLU A 62 -1.03 -31.67 18.09
N ARG A 63 -0.29 -31.72 16.99
CA ARG A 63 0.47 -32.91 16.58
C ARG A 63 1.57 -33.24 17.58
N LEU A 64 2.29 -32.24 18.09
CA LEU A 64 3.30 -32.43 19.13
C LEU A 64 2.69 -32.95 20.44
N ALA A 65 1.51 -32.46 20.82
CA ALA A 65 0.80 -32.94 22.00
C ALA A 65 0.36 -34.41 21.84
N GLU A 66 -0.06 -34.81 20.63
CA GLU A 66 -0.39 -36.21 20.31
C GLU A 66 0.83 -37.12 20.45
N ILE A 67 1.98 -36.72 19.88
CA ILE A 67 3.24 -37.48 19.99
C ILE A 67 3.65 -37.64 21.45
N ARG A 68 3.56 -36.58 22.27
CA ARG A 68 3.91 -36.67 23.69
C ARG A 68 3.04 -37.70 24.42
N ARG A 69 1.72 -37.68 24.18
CA ARG A 69 0.80 -38.66 24.76
C ARG A 69 1.13 -40.10 24.34
N SER A 70 1.55 -40.31 23.10
CA SER A 70 1.92 -41.66 22.63
C SER A 70 3.24 -42.17 23.20
N MET A 71 4.10 -41.27 23.72
CA MET A 71 5.37 -41.64 24.36
C MET A 71 5.22 -41.87 25.87
N GLU A 72 4.22 -41.27 26.50
CA GLU A 72 3.90 -41.45 27.93
C GLU A 72 2.98 -42.66 28.20
N GLY A 73 2.44 -43.29 27.14
CA GLY A 73 1.61 -44.50 27.19
C GLY A 73 2.38 -45.79 26.90
#